data_AF-A0A8J7JY75-F1
#
_entry.id   AF-A0A8J7JY75-F1
#
_cell.length_a   1.000
_cell.length_b   1.000
_cell.length_c   1.000
_cell.angle_alpha   90.00
_cell.angle_beta   90.00
_cell.angle_gamma   90.00
#
_symmetry.space_group_name_H-M   'P 1'
#
loop_
_entity.id
_entity.type
_entity.pdbx_description
1 polymer ?
#
loop_
_entity_poly.entity_id
_entity_poly.type
_entity_poly.pdbx_seq_one_letter_code
_entity_poly.pdbx_strand_id
1 'polypeptide(L)'
;MSEIISNETFFSAAERIMNDGGIPTLDVMADALECDVDTLKEPYEAWWELLASRTRSGTRSVGVSIQDVPEAINSAFSRIWNEALHEAHSHFSLERRYEKVGEEEQHRHHEEELIRSRGRVDEIEDRLRAQVERTNEANVHVKALEAEVKALKAGLESETGQRKDEEHRVSELEQELAQMRRARDESRRVFEQRLKDEQRNALDTVSKSEADVRYYRGSLDKVREESGKKESALTKSIHDLKAELAKKDVKIESHFTQIKSLEAELKLVKQNQGTTSRDISKLNSQLLAETNKTKRLEEKVVSLQEELRVAQQKKVASNNEASRRENAIRGQLSERDDEMVRLRGRNITLEKRLIALDEEVRRLKAAQ
;
A
#
# COMPACT_ATOMS: atom_id res chain seq x y z
N MET A 1 27.68 95.44 -123.97
CA MET A 1 26.43 95.77 -124.69
C MET A 1 26.25 94.67 -125.70
N SER A 2 25.45 93.65 -125.36
CA SER A 2 25.27 92.47 -126.20
C SER A 2 24.39 92.87 -127.38
N GLU A 3 25.01 93.09 -128.54
CA GLU A 3 24.29 93.36 -129.78
C GLU A 3 23.41 92.14 -130.09
N ILE A 4 22.10 92.32 -129.99
CA ILE A 4 21.13 91.28 -130.35
C ILE A 4 21.14 91.21 -131.87
N ILE A 5 21.83 90.22 -132.42
CA ILE A 5 21.81 89.93 -133.85
C ILE A 5 20.44 89.37 -134.20
N SER A 6 19.74 90.02 -135.13
CA SER A 6 18.46 89.54 -135.65
C SER A 6 18.64 88.18 -136.31
N ASN A 7 17.69 87.26 -136.09
CA ASN A 7 17.65 85.97 -136.79
C ASN A 7 17.73 86.15 -138.32
N GLU A 8 17.19 87.24 -138.87
CA GLU A 8 17.20 87.51 -140.30
C GLU A 8 18.61 87.87 -140.83
N THR A 9 19.40 88.60 -140.03
CA THR A 9 20.80 88.91 -140.36
C THR A 9 21.69 87.67 -140.21
N PHE A 10 21.43 86.84 -139.19
CA PHE A 10 22.13 85.56 -139.02
C PHE A 10 21.82 84.59 -140.17
N PHE A 11 20.54 84.44 -140.55
CA PHE A 11 20.13 83.54 -141.63
C PHE A 11 20.69 84.00 -142.99
N SER A 12 20.71 85.31 -143.25
CA SER A 12 21.28 85.85 -144.51
C SER A 12 22.79 85.60 -144.60
N ALA A 13 23.53 85.74 -143.50
CA ALA A 13 24.95 85.42 -143.45
C ALA A 13 25.22 83.93 -143.62
N ALA A 14 24.40 83.08 -142.98
CA ALA A 14 24.48 81.63 -143.12
C ALA A 14 24.20 81.16 -144.55
N GLU A 15 23.18 81.75 -145.19
CA GLU A 15 22.84 81.48 -146.59
C GLU A 15 23.92 82.00 -147.56
N ARG A 16 24.60 83.11 -147.24
CA ARG A 16 25.75 83.59 -148.03
C ARG A 16 26.93 82.62 -147.94
N ILE A 17 27.30 82.18 -146.74
CA ILE A 17 28.38 81.19 -146.53
C ILE A 17 28.06 79.86 -147.23
N MET A 18 26.80 79.40 -147.16
CA MET A 18 26.37 78.22 -147.90
C MET A 18 26.40 78.41 -149.43
N ASN A 19 25.99 79.57 -149.96
CA ASN A 19 26.04 79.86 -151.40
C ASN A 19 27.47 79.95 -151.93
N ASP A 20 28.40 80.42 -151.10
CA ASP A 20 29.85 80.43 -151.41
C ASP A 20 30.51 79.04 -151.23
N GLY A 21 29.73 78.00 -150.89
CA GLY A 21 30.17 76.61 -150.76
C GLY A 21 30.77 76.24 -149.41
N GLY A 22 30.70 77.13 -148.42
CA GLY A 22 31.16 76.90 -147.04
C GLY A 22 30.08 76.32 -146.11
N ILE A 23 30.51 75.73 -145.00
CA ILE A 23 29.60 75.23 -143.96
C ILE A 23 29.51 76.29 -142.85
N PRO A 24 28.31 76.82 -142.53
CA PRO A 24 28.14 77.78 -141.45
C PRO A 24 28.30 77.08 -140.09
N THR A 25 29.52 76.97 -139.58
CA THR A 25 29.79 76.59 -138.18
C THR A 25 29.75 77.83 -137.30
N LEU A 26 29.49 77.66 -136.00
CA LEU A 26 29.42 78.75 -135.03
C LEU A 26 30.64 79.68 -135.08
N ASP A 27 31.83 79.12 -135.26
CA ASP A 27 33.09 79.89 -135.34
C ASP A 27 33.17 80.72 -136.64
N VAL A 28 32.77 80.15 -137.79
CA VAL A 28 32.77 80.86 -139.08
C VAL A 28 31.71 81.97 -139.10
N MET A 29 30.58 81.75 -138.42
CA MET A 29 29.52 82.74 -138.27
C MET A 29 29.91 83.85 -137.30
N ALA A 30 30.65 83.53 -136.23
CA ALA A 30 31.23 84.50 -135.31
C ALA A 30 32.22 85.42 -136.02
N ASP A 31 33.10 84.85 -136.86
CA ASP A 31 34.05 85.62 -137.67
C ASP A 31 33.34 86.49 -138.73
N ALA A 32 32.31 85.96 -139.41
CA ALA A 32 31.61 86.68 -140.48
C ALA A 32 30.71 87.81 -139.99
N LEU A 33 30.22 87.73 -138.75
CA LEU A 33 29.35 88.71 -138.11
C LEU A 33 30.08 89.55 -137.04
N GLU A 34 31.41 89.36 -136.90
CA GLU A 34 32.28 90.01 -135.91
C GLU A 34 31.70 90.00 -134.48
N CYS A 35 31.18 88.85 -134.05
CA CYS A 35 30.46 88.71 -132.78
C CYS A 35 30.90 87.49 -131.97
N ASP A 36 30.52 87.46 -130.69
CA ASP A 36 30.91 86.39 -129.77
C ASP A 36 30.06 85.12 -129.98
N VAL A 37 30.71 83.95 -129.94
CA VAL A 37 30.11 82.63 -130.23
C VAL A 37 28.90 82.35 -129.34
N ASP A 38 28.94 82.77 -128.08
CA ASP A 38 27.83 82.56 -127.13
C ASP A 38 26.58 83.34 -127.50
N THR A 39 26.70 84.51 -128.15
CA THR A 39 25.54 85.28 -128.63
C THR A 39 24.89 84.68 -129.88
N LEU A 40 25.61 83.82 -130.59
CA LEU A 40 25.12 83.14 -131.79
C LEU A 40 24.44 81.81 -131.52
N LYS A 41 24.56 81.23 -130.32
CA LYS A 41 24.00 79.90 -130.01
C LYS A 41 22.49 79.82 -130.23
N GLU A 42 21.74 80.79 -129.71
CA GLU A 42 20.27 80.79 -129.83
C GLU A 42 19.80 81.05 -131.28
N PRO A 43 20.34 82.03 -132.03
CA PRO A 43 20.08 82.16 -133.48
C PRO A 43 20.54 80.96 -134.31
N TYR A 44 21.62 80.30 -133.92
CA TYR A 44 22.16 79.11 -134.60
C TYR A 44 21.30 77.87 -134.36
N GLU A 45 20.82 77.66 -133.14
CA GLU A 45 19.83 76.63 -132.83
C GLU A 45 18.51 76.92 -133.55
N ALA A 46 18.05 78.17 -133.57
CA ALA A 46 16.87 78.56 -134.33
C ALA A 46 17.05 78.38 -135.85
N TRP A 47 18.25 78.66 -136.38
CA TRP A 47 18.59 78.40 -137.79
C TRP A 47 18.59 76.90 -138.09
N TRP A 48 19.19 76.07 -137.22
CA TRP A 48 19.17 74.62 -137.36
C TRP A 48 17.77 74.04 -137.18
N GLU A 49 16.94 74.59 -136.31
CA GLU A 49 15.53 74.22 -136.20
C GLU A 49 14.73 74.65 -137.43
N LEU A 50 15.04 75.80 -138.04
CA LEU A 50 14.46 76.22 -139.32
C LEU A 50 14.92 75.29 -140.46
N LEU A 51 16.19 74.89 -140.50
CA LEU A 51 16.74 73.95 -141.48
C LEU A 51 16.17 72.55 -141.30
N ALA A 52 16.09 72.10 -140.05
CA ALA A 52 15.48 70.84 -139.66
C ALA A 52 13.95 70.87 -139.89
N SER A 53 13.27 72.01 -139.77
CA SER A 53 11.86 72.15 -140.15
C SER A 53 11.64 72.30 -141.66
N ARG A 54 12.57 72.88 -142.41
CA ARG A 54 12.62 72.85 -143.89
C ARG A 54 12.84 71.43 -144.43
N THR A 55 13.53 70.57 -143.70
CA THR A 55 13.71 69.14 -144.04
C THR A 55 12.60 68.24 -143.49
N ARG A 56 11.98 68.58 -142.35
CA ARG A 56 10.80 67.89 -141.79
C ARG A 56 9.47 68.24 -142.48
N SER A 57 9.34 69.44 -143.06
CA SER A 57 8.22 69.80 -143.93
C SER A 57 8.49 69.26 -145.33
N GLY A 58 7.95 68.08 -145.64
CA GLY A 58 8.02 67.40 -146.94
C GLY A 58 7.39 68.15 -148.12
N THR A 59 7.52 69.47 -148.18
CA THR A 59 6.90 70.39 -149.14
C THR A 59 7.94 71.09 -150.02
N ARG A 60 9.24 70.83 -149.82
CA ARG A 60 10.25 70.98 -150.87
C ARG A 60 10.89 69.63 -151.09
N SER A 61 10.60 69.02 -152.24
CA SER A 61 11.54 68.11 -152.87
C SER A 61 12.90 68.81 -152.87
N VAL A 62 13.87 68.31 -152.10
CA VAL A 62 15.26 68.77 -152.24
C VAL A 62 15.66 68.37 -153.65
N GLY A 63 15.47 69.29 -154.59
CA GLY A 63 15.91 69.18 -155.96
C GLY A 63 17.41 69.31 -155.93
N VAL A 64 18.09 68.19 -155.71
CA VAL A 64 19.54 68.10 -155.91
C VAL A 64 19.73 68.23 -157.41
N SER A 65 19.91 69.46 -157.89
CA SER A 65 20.18 69.75 -159.30
C SER A 65 21.68 69.70 -159.51
N ILE A 66 22.19 68.53 -159.89
CA ILE A 66 23.56 68.41 -160.38
C ILE A 66 23.58 69.09 -161.76
N GLN A 67 24.34 70.18 -161.91
CA GLN A 67 24.53 70.87 -163.20
C GLN A 67 25.16 69.92 -164.23
N ASP A 68 24.75 70.06 -165.49
CA ASP A 68 25.15 69.27 -166.67
C ASP A 68 24.62 67.82 -166.80
N VAL A 69 23.53 67.46 -166.09
CA VAL A 69 22.89 66.15 -166.21
C VAL A 69 21.39 66.27 -166.56
N PRO A 70 20.84 65.46 -167.49
CA PRO A 70 19.42 65.51 -167.86
C PRO A 70 18.46 65.39 -166.67
N GLU A 71 17.38 66.16 -166.71
CA GLU A 71 16.36 66.32 -165.65
C GLU A 71 15.75 64.98 -165.15
N ALA A 72 15.73 63.96 -166.02
CA ALA A 72 15.31 62.60 -165.67
C ALA A 72 16.20 61.94 -164.59
N ILE A 73 17.50 62.26 -164.55
CA ILE A 73 18.44 61.67 -163.58
C ILE A 73 18.37 62.40 -162.24
N ASN A 74 18.23 63.74 -162.24
CA ASN A 74 18.07 64.50 -161.00
C ASN A 74 16.79 64.09 -160.25
N SER A 75 15.67 63.87 -160.97
CA SER A 75 14.44 63.38 -160.33
C SER A 75 14.60 61.96 -159.74
N ALA A 76 15.34 61.08 -160.42
CA ALA A 76 15.64 59.74 -159.92
C ALA A 76 16.55 59.77 -158.68
N PHE A 77 17.58 60.62 -158.67
CA PHE A 77 18.48 60.78 -157.53
C PHE A 77 17.76 61.36 -156.32
N SER A 78 16.95 62.40 -156.48
CA SER A 78 16.12 62.94 -155.40
C SER A 78 15.16 61.89 -154.86
N ARG A 79 14.60 61.00 -155.70
CA ARG A 79 13.75 59.91 -155.21
C ARG A 79 14.54 58.91 -154.36
N ILE A 80 15.69 58.46 -154.86
CA ILE A 80 16.56 57.50 -154.14
C ILE A 80 17.06 58.10 -152.83
N TRP A 81 17.45 59.37 -152.81
CA TRP A 81 17.90 60.05 -151.60
C TRP A 81 16.79 60.14 -150.55
N ASN A 82 15.58 60.54 -150.95
CA ASN A 82 14.45 60.58 -150.02
C ASN A 82 14.03 59.18 -149.54
N GLU A 83 14.11 58.18 -150.40
CA GLU A 83 13.84 56.78 -150.06
C GLU A 83 14.88 56.24 -149.06
N ALA A 84 16.17 56.51 -149.29
CA ALA A 84 17.25 56.17 -148.36
C ALA A 84 17.17 56.94 -147.04
N LEU A 85 16.77 58.21 -147.06
CA LEU A 85 16.61 59.01 -145.84
C LEU A 85 15.41 58.52 -145.01
N HIS A 86 14.33 58.12 -145.69
CA HIS A 86 13.16 57.51 -145.04
C HIS A 86 13.51 56.14 -144.46
N GLU A 87 14.27 55.32 -145.19
CA GLU A 87 14.75 54.02 -144.73
C GLU A 87 15.69 54.17 -143.52
N ALA A 88 16.68 55.07 -143.57
CA ALA A 88 17.58 55.35 -142.46
C ALA A 88 16.84 55.87 -141.21
N HIS A 89 15.83 56.75 -141.40
CA HIS A 89 15.00 57.21 -140.29
C HIS A 89 14.14 56.07 -139.72
N SER A 90 13.57 55.23 -140.58
CA SER A 90 12.81 54.06 -140.14
C SER A 90 13.69 53.10 -139.34
N HIS A 91 14.92 52.85 -139.80
CA HIS A 91 15.89 51.99 -139.11
C HIS A 91 16.29 52.57 -137.77
N PHE A 92 16.64 53.86 -137.71
CA PHE A 92 16.96 54.54 -136.44
C PHE A 92 15.77 54.54 -135.47
N SER A 93 14.56 54.77 -135.97
CA SER A 93 13.35 54.73 -135.13
C SER A 93 13.07 53.33 -134.58
N LEU A 94 13.40 52.29 -135.35
CA LEU A 94 13.26 50.89 -134.96
C LEU A 94 14.32 50.50 -133.95
N GLU A 95 15.58 50.86 -134.19
CA GLU A 95 16.72 50.62 -133.31
C GLU A 95 16.51 51.30 -131.95
N ARG A 96 16.05 52.55 -131.93
CA ARG A 96 15.68 53.26 -130.70
C ARG A 96 14.52 52.61 -129.96
N ARG A 97 13.55 52.01 -130.68
CA ARG A 97 12.47 51.23 -130.05
C ARG A 97 12.99 49.93 -129.46
N TYR A 98 13.90 49.22 -130.14
CA TYR A 98 14.53 48.00 -129.62
C TYR A 98 15.39 48.28 -128.40
N GLU A 99 16.19 49.34 -128.42
CA GLU A 99 17.00 49.77 -127.28
C GLU A 99 16.11 50.09 -126.09
N LYS A 100 15.04 50.87 -126.29
CA LYS A 100 14.07 51.19 -125.23
C LYS A 100 13.38 49.93 -124.67
N VAL A 101 12.98 48.99 -125.52
CA VAL A 101 12.40 47.71 -125.08
C VAL A 101 13.43 46.88 -124.30
N GLY A 102 14.70 46.90 -124.72
CA GLY A 102 15.81 46.26 -124.02
C GLY A 102 16.05 46.86 -122.64
N GLU A 103 16.07 48.19 -122.53
CA GLU A 103 16.17 48.91 -121.25
C GLU A 103 14.97 48.59 -120.34
N GLU A 104 13.75 48.62 -120.87
CA GLU A 104 12.52 48.27 -120.12
C GLU A 104 12.54 46.79 -119.66
N GLU A 105 13.13 45.89 -120.44
CA GLU A 105 13.29 44.47 -120.06
C GLU A 105 14.37 44.26 -119.01
N GLN A 106 15.51 44.98 -119.09
CA GLN A 106 16.53 44.99 -118.03
C GLN A 106 16.00 45.59 -116.73
N HIS A 107 15.25 46.70 -116.80
CA HIS A 107 14.61 47.31 -115.65
C HIS A 107 13.62 46.34 -114.99
N ARG A 108 12.77 45.65 -115.78
CA ARG A 108 11.88 44.61 -115.25
C ARG A 108 12.66 43.47 -114.61
N HIS A 109 13.73 42.99 -115.24
CA HIS A 109 14.55 41.92 -114.67
C HIS A 109 15.18 42.34 -113.33
N HIS A 110 15.76 43.53 -113.24
CA HIS A 110 16.32 44.07 -112.00
C HIS A 110 15.25 44.29 -110.92
N GLU A 111 14.06 44.75 -111.30
CA GLU A 111 12.93 44.90 -110.38
C GLU A 111 12.45 43.54 -109.85
N GLU A 112 12.32 42.54 -110.73
CA GLU A 112 12.00 41.16 -110.35
C GLU A 112 13.09 40.52 -109.46
N GLU A 113 14.37 40.79 -109.73
CA GLU A 113 15.48 40.36 -108.86
C GLU A 113 15.46 41.06 -107.51
N LEU A 114 15.14 42.36 -107.47
CA LEU A 114 15.02 43.12 -106.24
C LEU A 114 13.85 42.60 -105.39
N ILE A 115 12.69 42.34 -106.02
CA ILE A 115 11.53 41.74 -105.35
C ILE A 115 11.88 40.34 -104.81
N ARG A 116 12.53 39.49 -105.62
CA ARG A 116 13.00 38.17 -105.16
C ARG A 116 14.01 38.28 -104.02
N SER A 117 14.92 39.26 -104.06
CA SER A 117 15.89 39.49 -102.99
C SER A 117 15.22 39.97 -101.71
N ARG A 118 14.27 40.92 -101.80
CA ARG A 118 13.48 41.38 -100.66
C ARG A 118 12.68 40.26 -100.05
N GLY A 119 11.98 39.46 -100.87
CA GLY A 119 11.26 38.27 -100.38
C GLY A 119 12.15 37.27 -99.67
N ARG A 120 13.38 37.04 -100.14
CA ARG A 120 14.37 36.20 -99.43
C ARG A 120 14.82 36.81 -98.11
N VAL A 121 15.02 38.13 -98.05
CA VAL A 121 15.39 38.83 -96.82
C VAL A 121 14.23 38.74 -95.81
N ASP A 122 13.01 39.01 -96.23
CA ASP A 122 11.82 38.92 -95.38
C ASP A 122 11.63 37.49 -94.83
N GLU A 123 11.80 36.46 -95.67
CA GLU A 123 11.74 35.06 -95.24
C GLU A 123 12.83 34.71 -94.21
N ILE A 124 14.06 35.23 -94.38
CA ILE A 124 15.15 35.03 -93.42
C ILE A 124 14.87 35.79 -92.12
N GLU A 125 14.36 37.01 -92.20
CA GLU A 125 13.97 37.79 -91.02
C GLU A 125 12.87 37.11 -90.22
N ASP A 126 11.82 36.61 -90.89
CA ASP A 126 10.73 35.88 -90.24
C ASP A 126 11.24 34.58 -89.60
N ARG A 127 12.12 33.84 -90.29
CA ARG A 127 12.78 32.66 -89.69
C ARG A 127 13.63 33.03 -88.49
N LEU A 128 14.35 34.15 -88.53
CA LEU A 128 15.18 34.62 -87.43
C LEU A 128 14.31 35.01 -86.23
N ARG A 129 13.22 35.76 -86.45
CA ARG A 129 12.26 36.13 -85.39
C ARG A 129 11.67 34.88 -84.74
N ALA A 130 11.18 33.93 -85.53
CA ALA A 130 10.65 32.67 -85.01
C ALA A 130 11.70 31.88 -84.22
N GLN A 131 12.97 31.88 -84.66
CA GLN A 131 14.04 31.20 -83.93
C GLN A 131 14.43 31.91 -82.62
N VAL A 132 14.40 33.24 -82.60
CA VAL A 132 14.60 34.04 -81.38
C VAL A 132 13.47 33.78 -80.39
N GLU A 133 12.22 33.75 -80.84
CA GLU A 133 11.07 33.41 -79.99
C GLU A 133 11.21 32.01 -79.37
N ARG A 134 11.50 30.98 -80.18
CA ARG A 134 11.76 29.62 -79.68
C ARG A 134 12.91 29.57 -78.68
N THR A 135 13.98 30.33 -78.93
CA THR A 135 15.14 30.39 -78.01
C THR A 135 14.75 31.08 -76.70
N ASN A 136 13.93 32.12 -76.76
CA ASN A 136 13.42 32.81 -75.57
C ASN A 136 12.48 31.90 -74.75
N GLU A 137 11.58 31.16 -75.40
CA GLU A 137 10.72 30.17 -74.76
C GLU A 137 11.55 29.08 -74.08
N ALA A 138 12.54 28.52 -74.78
CA ALA A 138 13.45 27.53 -74.22
C ALA A 138 14.21 28.08 -73.00
N ASN A 139 14.68 29.33 -73.05
CA ASN A 139 15.35 29.98 -71.91
C ASN A 139 14.42 30.18 -70.71
N VAL A 140 13.15 30.50 -70.93
CA VAL A 140 12.15 30.59 -69.85
C VAL A 140 11.92 29.21 -69.23
N HIS A 141 11.79 28.16 -70.05
CA HIS A 141 11.66 26.79 -69.56
C HIS A 141 12.87 26.31 -68.77
N VAL A 142 14.09 26.62 -69.22
CA VAL A 142 15.33 26.30 -68.49
C VAL A 142 15.33 26.97 -67.12
N LYS A 143 15.00 28.27 -67.04
CA LYS A 143 14.92 28.99 -65.76
C LYS A 143 13.86 28.41 -64.82
N ALA A 144 12.72 27.96 -65.36
CA ALA A 144 11.68 27.31 -64.57
C ALA A 144 12.16 25.98 -63.99
N LEU A 145 12.81 25.14 -64.82
CA LEU A 145 13.39 23.87 -64.39
C LEU A 145 14.53 24.07 -63.38
N GLU A 146 15.38 25.09 -63.55
CA GLU A 146 16.43 25.44 -62.58
C GLU A 146 15.84 25.84 -61.21
N ALA A 147 14.73 26.59 -61.21
CA ALA A 147 14.01 26.95 -60.00
C ALA A 147 13.39 25.72 -59.31
N GLU A 148 12.81 24.80 -60.08
CA GLU A 148 12.27 23.54 -59.57
C GLU A 148 13.37 22.65 -58.96
N VAL A 149 14.50 22.50 -59.66
CA VAL A 149 15.66 21.76 -59.14
C VAL A 149 16.17 22.38 -57.84
N LYS A 150 16.20 23.71 -57.74
CA LYS A 150 16.61 24.40 -56.50
C LYS A 150 15.61 24.16 -55.37
N ALA A 151 14.31 24.22 -55.65
CA ALA A 151 13.26 23.94 -54.67
C ALA A 151 13.30 22.48 -54.20
N LEU A 152 13.48 21.53 -55.10
CA LEU A 152 13.61 20.10 -54.78
C LEU A 152 14.87 19.82 -53.95
N LYS A 153 16.00 20.47 -54.26
CA LYS A 153 17.22 20.36 -53.44
C LYS A 153 17.00 20.87 -52.02
N ALA A 154 16.38 22.05 -51.87
CA ALA A 154 16.05 22.59 -50.56
C ALA A 154 15.07 21.70 -49.79
N GLY A 155 14.07 21.13 -50.47
CA GLY A 155 13.14 20.15 -49.90
C GLY A 155 13.85 18.89 -49.43
N LEU A 156 14.75 18.34 -50.24
CA LEU A 156 15.54 17.15 -49.89
C LEU A 156 16.46 17.40 -48.68
N GLU A 157 17.11 18.56 -48.61
CA GLU A 157 17.93 18.95 -47.45
C GLU A 157 17.09 19.07 -46.18
N SER A 158 15.91 19.70 -46.26
CA SER A 158 14.97 19.81 -45.14
C SER A 158 14.47 18.45 -44.66
N GLU A 159 14.00 17.59 -45.56
CA GLU A 159 13.55 16.23 -45.24
C GLU A 159 14.67 15.38 -44.63
N THR A 160 15.90 15.51 -45.15
CA THR A 160 17.06 14.83 -44.58
C THR A 160 17.37 15.32 -43.17
N GLY A 161 17.19 16.62 -42.89
CA GLY A 161 17.30 17.19 -41.56
C GLY A 161 16.24 16.63 -40.60
N GLN A 162 14.98 16.68 -41.00
CA GLN A 162 13.85 16.15 -40.21
C GLN A 162 14.03 14.67 -39.90
N ARG A 163 14.45 13.88 -40.90
CA ARG A 163 14.71 12.45 -40.72
C ARG A 163 15.83 12.17 -39.71
N LYS A 164 16.91 12.98 -39.70
CA LYS A 164 17.98 12.84 -38.71
C LYS A 164 17.48 13.16 -37.29
N ASP A 165 16.66 14.20 -37.15
CA ASP A 165 16.06 14.58 -35.86
C ASP A 165 15.11 13.50 -35.35
N GLU A 166 14.31 12.89 -36.24
CA GLU A 166 13.46 11.75 -35.93
C GLU A 166 14.26 10.51 -35.53
N GLU A 167 15.31 10.17 -36.26
CA GLU A 167 16.20 9.05 -35.94
C GLU A 167 16.86 9.24 -34.56
N HIS A 168 17.28 10.48 -34.23
CA HIS A 168 17.79 10.81 -32.91
C HIS A 168 16.73 10.60 -31.83
N ARG A 169 15.51 11.11 -32.04
CA ARG A 169 14.39 10.97 -31.11
C ARG A 169 13.98 9.50 -30.90
N VAL A 170 13.99 8.70 -31.97
CA VAL A 170 13.75 7.24 -31.87
C VAL A 170 14.82 6.60 -31.00
N SER A 171 16.10 6.91 -31.21
CA SER A 171 17.20 6.39 -30.39
C SER A 171 17.06 6.79 -28.91
N GLU A 172 16.68 8.03 -28.60
CA GLU A 172 16.41 8.48 -27.23
C GLU A 172 15.28 7.69 -26.58
N LEU A 173 14.15 7.54 -27.28
CA LEU A 173 12.99 6.78 -26.80
C LEU A 173 13.32 5.29 -26.59
N GLU A 174 14.15 4.70 -27.45
CA GLU A 174 14.61 3.32 -27.27
C GLU A 174 15.49 3.16 -26.02
N GLN A 175 16.36 4.12 -25.73
CA GLN A 175 17.18 4.13 -24.53
C GLN A 175 16.32 4.28 -23.26
N GLU A 176 15.36 5.21 -23.26
CA GLU A 176 14.41 5.40 -22.16
C GLU A 176 13.58 4.13 -21.93
N LEU A 177 13.05 3.52 -23.00
CA LEU A 177 12.30 2.27 -22.93
C LEU A 177 13.15 1.15 -22.32
N ALA A 178 14.42 1.03 -22.72
CA ALA A 178 15.34 0.04 -22.18
C ALA A 178 15.61 0.27 -20.69
N GLN A 179 15.80 1.53 -20.27
CA GLN A 179 15.96 1.89 -18.86
C GLN A 179 14.71 1.56 -18.04
N MET A 180 13.52 1.90 -18.55
CA MET A 180 12.25 1.64 -17.87
C MET A 180 11.97 0.13 -17.75
N ARG A 181 12.33 -0.67 -18.76
CA ARG A 181 12.27 -2.14 -18.67
C ARG A 181 13.17 -2.68 -17.58
N ARG A 182 14.44 -2.24 -17.50
CA ARG A 182 15.37 -2.65 -16.44
C ARG A 182 14.86 -2.24 -15.05
N ALA A 183 14.36 -1.02 -14.90
CA ALA A 183 13.81 -0.54 -13.63
C ALA A 183 12.58 -1.35 -13.20
N ARG A 184 11.71 -1.72 -14.15
CA ARG A 184 10.56 -2.61 -13.89
C ARG A 184 11.01 -3.99 -13.45
N ASP A 185 11.98 -4.58 -14.13
CA ASP A 185 12.48 -5.92 -13.81
C ASP A 185 13.17 -5.96 -12.44
N GLU A 186 13.95 -4.92 -12.11
CA GLU A 186 14.56 -4.77 -10.78
C GLU A 186 13.50 -4.60 -9.68
N SER A 187 12.51 -3.73 -9.91
CA SER A 187 11.39 -3.53 -8.97
C SER A 187 10.62 -4.83 -8.73
N ARG A 188 10.35 -5.60 -9.80
CA ARG A 188 9.72 -6.91 -9.72
C ARG A 188 10.56 -7.89 -8.92
N ARG A 189 11.87 -7.96 -9.17
CA ARG A 189 12.80 -8.84 -8.44
C ARG A 189 12.82 -8.50 -6.94
N VAL A 190 12.91 -7.21 -6.60
CA VAL A 190 12.88 -6.75 -5.20
C VAL A 190 11.55 -7.09 -4.53
N PHE A 191 10.43 -6.91 -5.23
CA PHE A 191 9.11 -7.26 -4.72
C PHE A 191 8.97 -8.77 -4.48
N GLU A 192 9.36 -9.61 -5.44
CA GLU A 192 9.34 -11.08 -5.30
C GLU A 192 10.24 -11.54 -4.15
N GLN A 193 11.40 -10.91 -3.95
CA GLN A 193 12.29 -11.20 -2.82
C GLN A 193 11.64 -10.83 -1.48
N ARG A 194 11.08 -9.62 -1.37
CA ARG A 194 10.35 -9.19 -0.16
C ARG A 194 9.19 -10.11 0.18
N LEU A 195 8.43 -10.53 -0.82
CA LEU A 195 7.31 -11.45 -0.63
C LEU A 195 7.79 -12.81 -0.09
N LYS A 196 8.90 -13.34 -0.60
CA LYS A 196 9.50 -14.59 -0.09
C LYS A 196 9.99 -14.44 1.34
N ASP A 197 10.66 -13.34 1.66
CA ASP A 197 11.17 -13.05 3.01
C ASP A 197 10.02 -12.87 4.00
N GLU A 198 8.94 -12.18 3.60
CA GLU A 198 7.74 -12.01 4.41
C GLU A 198 7.02 -13.33 4.66
N GLN A 199 6.85 -14.17 3.63
CA GLN A 199 6.29 -15.52 3.77
C GLN A 199 7.11 -16.38 4.73
N ARG A 200 8.44 -16.34 4.63
CA ARG A 200 9.34 -17.05 5.54
C ARG A 200 9.20 -16.54 6.97
N ASN A 201 9.22 -15.22 7.17
CA ASN A 201 9.08 -14.61 8.50
C ASN A 201 7.71 -14.93 9.13
N ALA A 202 6.63 -14.96 8.34
CA ALA A 202 5.31 -15.35 8.79
C ALA A 202 5.29 -16.81 9.25
N LEU A 203 5.87 -17.73 8.46
CA LEU A 203 5.98 -19.15 8.83
C LEU A 203 6.83 -19.37 10.09
N ASP A 204 7.94 -18.65 10.25
CA ASP A 204 8.78 -18.71 11.44
C ASP A 204 8.02 -18.20 12.69
N THR A 205 7.21 -17.15 12.52
CA THR A 205 6.38 -16.58 13.59
C THR A 205 5.28 -17.55 14.02
N VAL A 206 4.60 -18.19 13.05
CA VAL A 206 3.61 -19.23 13.31
C VAL A 206 4.25 -20.45 13.98
N SER A 207 5.41 -20.89 13.52
CA SER A 207 6.12 -22.03 14.13
C SER A 207 6.50 -21.77 15.59
N LYS A 208 6.94 -20.55 15.92
CA LYS A 208 7.21 -20.14 17.30
C LYS A 208 5.94 -20.12 18.15
N SER A 209 4.86 -19.51 17.66
CA SER A 209 3.61 -19.45 18.41
C SER A 209 2.98 -20.83 18.61
N GLU A 210 3.09 -21.73 17.64
CA GLU A 210 2.68 -23.13 17.79
C GLU A 210 3.49 -23.87 18.86
N ALA A 211 4.80 -23.64 18.93
CA ALA A 211 5.65 -24.20 19.97
C ALA A 211 5.23 -23.68 21.36
N ASP A 212 4.96 -22.38 21.50
CA ASP A 212 4.47 -21.77 22.73
C ASP A 212 3.10 -22.32 23.14
N VAL A 213 2.17 -22.48 22.20
CA VAL A 213 0.84 -23.08 22.46
C VAL A 213 0.99 -24.51 22.97
N ARG A 214 1.88 -25.32 22.37
CA ARG A 214 2.17 -26.69 22.86
C ARG A 214 2.75 -26.66 24.26
N TYR A 215 3.69 -25.76 24.54
CA TYR A 215 4.28 -25.59 25.86
C TYR A 215 3.21 -25.22 26.91
N TYR A 216 2.38 -24.21 26.64
CA TYR A 216 1.33 -23.79 27.57
C TYR A 216 0.25 -24.84 27.75
N ARG A 217 -0.12 -25.59 26.70
CA ARG A 217 -1.02 -26.74 26.83
C ARG A 217 -0.45 -27.80 27.76
N GLY A 218 0.81 -28.18 27.58
CA GLY A 218 1.48 -29.14 28.47
C GLY A 218 1.59 -28.64 29.91
N SER A 219 1.86 -27.36 30.11
CA SER A 219 1.85 -26.74 31.44
C SER A 219 0.46 -26.77 32.10
N LEU A 220 -0.60 -26.46 31.32
CA LEU A 220 -1.98 -26.52 31.78
C LEU A 220 -2.39 -27.93 32.20
N ASP A 221 -2.00 -28.95 31.43
CA ASP A 221 -2.30 -30.35 31.73
C ASP A 221 -1.60 -30.81 33.03
N LYS A 222 -0.35 -30.39 33.26
CA LYS A 222 0.34 -30.63 34.53
C LYS A 222 -0.38 -29.99 35.71
N VAL A 223 -0.78 -28.72 35.59
CA VAL A 223 -1.53 -28.02 36.66
C VAL A 223 -2.87 -28.70 36.92
N ARG A 224 -3.57 -29.15 35.89
CA ARG A 224 -4.81 -29.93 36.04
C ARG A 224 -4.57 -31.25 36.77
N GLU A 225 -3.52 -31.98 36.42
CA GLU A 225 -3.17 -33.24 37.09
C GLU A 225 -2.80 -33.01 38.57
N GLU A 226 -1.99 -31.99 38.86
CA GLU A 226 -1.65 -31.61 40.24
C GLU A 226 -2.88 -31.17 41.04
N SER A 227 -3.78 -30.41 40.43
CA SER A 227 -5.05 -30.00 41.03
C SER A 227 -5.91 -31.23 41.35
N GLY A 228 -6.06 -32.17 40.41
CA GLY A 228 -6.81 -33.41 40.61
C GLY A 228 -6.21 -34.29 41.72
N LYS A 229 -4.88 -34.38 41.80
CA LYS A 229 -4.19 -35.08 42.91
C LYS A 229 -4.46 -34.41 44.25
N LYS A 230 -4.36 -33.07 44.34
CA LYS A 230 -4.65 -32.31 45.56
C LYS A 230 -6.11 -32.47 45.99
N GLU A 231 -7.05 -32.39 45.04
CA GLU A 231 -8.47 -32.61 45.28
C GLU A 231 -8.72 -34.00 45.87
N SER A 232 -8.19 -35.05 45.22
CA SER A 232 -8.30 -36.43 45.73
C SER A 232 -7.71 -36.60 47.13
N ALA A 233 -6.55 -36.00 47.41
CA ALA A 233 -5.92 -36.03 48.73
C ALA A 233 -6.77 -35.30 49.80
N LEU A 234 -7.33 -34.13 49.47
CA LEU A 234 -8.24 -33.40 50.35
C LEU A 234 -9.52 -34.19 50.60
N THR A 235 -10.12 -34.80 49.57
CA THR A 235 -11.29 -35.67 49.71
C THR A 235 -10.98 -36.83 50.66
N LYS A 236 -9.82 -37.48 50.53
CA LYS A 236 -9.42 -38.56 51.46
C LYS A 236 -9.28 -38.05 52.90
N SER A 237 -8.58 -36.94 53.10
CA SER A 237 -8.42 -36.30 54.41
C SER A 237 -9.77 -35.97 55.07
N ILE A 238 -10.73 -35.46 54.29
CA ILE A 238 -12.09 -35.20 54.77
C ILE A 238 -12.78 -36.49 55.25
N HIS A 239 -12.64 -37.60 54.51
CA HIS A 239 -13.21 -38.88 54.92
C HIS A 239 -12.56 -39.41 56.21
N ASP A 240 -11.23 -39.34 56.30
CA ASP A 240 -10.49 -39.76 57.49
C ASP A 240 -10.89 -38.93 58.72
N LEU A 241 -10.99 -37.60 58.58
CA LEU A 241 -11.46 -36.70 59.64
C LEU A 241 -12.91 -36.97 60.04
N LYS A 242 -13.81 -37.24 59.08
CA LYS A 242 -15.20 -37.63 59.38
C LYS A 242 -15.25 -38.95 60.16
N ALA A 243 -14.40 -39.92 59.81
CA ALA A 243 -14.32 -41.19 60.53
C ALA A 243 -13.78 -41.00 61.96
N GLU A 244 -12.77 -40.14 62.15
CA GLU A 244 -12.30 -39.79 63.49
C GLU A 244 -13.37 -39.07 64.32
N LEU A 245 -14.09 -38.12 63.72
CA LEU A 245 -15.19 -37.41 64.36
C LEU A 245 -16.26 -38.40 64.85
N ALA A 246 -16.71 -39.30 63.96
CA ALA A 246 -17.71 -40.32 64.31
C ALA A 246 -17.24 -41.23 65.46
N LYS A 247 -15.96 -41.65 65.47
CA LYS A 247 -15.39 -42.42 66.60
C LYS A 247 -15.43 -41.64 67.92
N LYS A 248 -15.10 -40.34 67.86
CA LYS A 248 -15.16 -39.46 69.04
C LYS A 248 -16.59 -39.27 69.52
N ASP A 249 -17.56 -39.08 68.62
CA ASP A 249 -18.98 -38.93 68.96
C ASP A 249 -19.51 -40.18 69.69
N VAL A 250 -19.25 -41.38 69.17
CA VAL A 250 -19.63 -42.65 69.84
C VAL A 250 -18.98 -42.76 71.23
N LYS A 251 -17.71 -42.35 71.37
CA LYS A 251 -17.02 -42.38 72.66
C LYS A 251 -17.62 -41.37 73.65
N ILE A 252 -18.00 -40.18 73.18
CA ILE A 252 -18.70 -39.17 73.98
C ILE A 252 -20.05 -39.72 74.45
N GLU A 253 -20.85 -40.33 73.57
CA GLU A 253 -22.13 -40.95 73.92
C GLU A 253 -21.96 -42.08 74.95
N SER A 254 -20.93 -42.91 74.80
CA SER A 254 -20.59 -43.95 75.77
C SER A 254 -20.22 -43.37 77.13
N HIS A 255 -19.36 -42.35 77.18
CA HIS A 255 -19.00 -41.67 78.43
C HIS A 255 -20.20 -40.99 79.07
N PHE A 256 -21.08 -40.38 78.27
CA PHE A 256 -22.31 -39.77 78.75
C PHE A 256 -23.25 -40.81 79.41
N THR A 257 -23.39 -41.98 78.80
CA THR A 257 -24.16 -43.10 79.37
C THR A 257 -23.53 -43.62 80.67
N GLN A 258 -22.20 -43.73 80.71
CA GLN A 258 -21.46 -44.14 81.91
C GLN A 258 -21.62 -43.14 83.05
N ILE A 259 -21.53 -41.83 82.77
CA ILE A 259 -21.76 -40.76 83.75
C ILE A 259 -23.17 -40.89 84.34
N LYS A 260 -24.20 -41.06 83.51
CA LYS A 260 -25.58 -41.27 84.00
C LYS A 260 -25.71 -42.50 84.90
N SER A 261 -25.05 -43.60 84.57
CA SER A 261 -25.03 -44.80 85.41
C SER A 261 -24.38 -44.52 86.77
N LEU A 262 -23.21 -43.89 86.77
CA LEU A 262 -22.49 -43.53 87.99
C LEU A 262 -23.26 -42.51 88.85
N GLU A 263 -23.96 -41.55 88.24
CA GLU A 263 -24.85 -40.62 88.93
C GLU A 263 -26.01 -41.35 89.61
N ALA A 264 -26.59 -42.37 88.97
CA ALA A 264 -27.63 -43.20 89.55
C ALA A 264 -27.11 -44.07 90.71
N GLU A 265 -25.94 -44.69 90.57
CA GLU A 265 -25.27 -45.44 91.64
C GLU A 265 -24.94 -44.53 92.84
N LEU A 266 -24.39 -43.34 92.58
CA LEU A 266 -24.10 -42.35 93.63
C LEU A 266 -25.36 -41.95 94.38
N LYS A 267 -26.49 -41.79 93.68
CA LYS A 267 -27.79 -41.50 94.29
C LYS A 267 -28.25 -42.65 95.21
N LEU A 268 -28.09 -43.90 94.77
CA LEU A 268 -28.40 -45.08 95.57
C LEU A 268 -27.51 -45.17 96.81
N VAL A 269 -26.20 -44.97 96.65
CA VAL A 269 -25.23 -44.95 97.76
C VAL A 269 -25.58 -43.86 98.78
N LYS A 270 -25.91 -42.64 98.33
CA LYS A 270 -26.36 -41.56 99.23
C LYS A 270 -27.64 -41.91 99.98
N GLN A 271 -28.60 -42.55 99.32
CA GLN A 271 -29.83 -43.02 99.96
C GLN A 271 -29.54 -44.08 101.02
N ASN A 272 -28.70 -45.07 100.68
CA ASN A 272 -28.27 -46.13 101.59
C ASN A 272 -27.45 -45.59 102.78
N GLN A 273 -26.58 -44.61 102.55
CA GLN A 273 -25.85 -43.94 103.62
C GLN A 273 -26.81 -43.22 104.58
N GLY A 274 -27.85 -42.59 104.05
CA GLY A 274 -28.92 -41.97 104.83
C GLY A 274 -29.69 -42.98 105.68
N THR A 275 -30.01 -44.18 105.15
CA THR A 275 -30.66 -45.24 105.93
C THR A 275 -29.73 -45.82 106.99
N THR A 276 -28.50 -46.17 106.63
CA THR A 276 -27.49 -46.70 107.56
C THR A 276 -27.20 -45.72 108.69
N SER A 277 -27.11 -44.42 108.41
CA SER A 277 -26.91 -43.39 109.45
C SER A 277 -28.07 -43.35 110.47
N ARG A 278 -29.32 -43.50 110.00
CA ARG A 278 -30.50 -43.61 110.88
C ARG A 278 -30.47 -44.90 111.70
N ASP A 279 -30.12 -46.02 111.08
CA ASP A 279 -30.02 -47.31 111.75
C ASP A 279 -28.93 -47.30 112.83
N ILE A 280 -27.75 -46.72 112.54
CA ILE A 280 -26.68 -46.51 113.53
C ILE A 280 -27.18 -45.64 114.68
N SER A 281 -27.90 -44.55 114.40
CA SER A 281 -28.45 -43.67 115.44
C SER A 281 -29.48 -44.40 116.32
N LYS A 282 -30.30 -45.26 115.72
CA LYS A 282 -31.26 -46.11 116.42
C LYS A 282 -30.57 -47.18 117.27
N LEU A 283 -29.59 -47.88 116.72
CA LEU A 283 -28.79 -48.87 117.46
C LEU A 283 -28.02 -48.23 118.61
N ASN A 284 -27.43 -47.04 118.41
CA ASN A 284 -26.76 -46.29 119.46
C ASN A 284 -27.72 -45.90 120.60
N SER A 285 -28.93 -45.43 120.27
CA SER A 285 -29.93 -45.11 121.31
C SER A 285 -30.42 -46.36 122.06
N GLN A 286 -30.62 -47.49 121.36
CA GLN A 286 -30.92 -48.78 121.97
C GLN A 286 -29.79 -49.28 122.88
N LEU A 287 -28.54 -49.19 122.43
CA LEU A 287 -27.37 -49.58 123.21
C LEU A 287 -27.25 -48.72 124.47
N LEU A 288 -27.49 -47.41 124.38
CA LEU A 288 -27.48 -46.51 125.53
C LEU A 288 -28.58 -46.84 126.54
N ALA A 289 -29.78 -47.20 126.05
CA ALA A 289 -30.89 -47.65 126.89
C ALA A 289 -30.56 -48.96 127.63
N GLU A 290 -30.04 -49.98 126.94
CA GLU A 290 -29.61 -51.22 127.58
C GLU A 290 -28.41 -50.99 128.52
N THR A 291 -27.46 -50.12 128.18
CA THR A 291 -26.36 -49.73 129.09
C THR A 291 -26.88 -49.12 130.38
N ASN A 292 -27.85 -48.20 130.31
CA ASN A 292 -28.47 -47.60 131.49
C ASN A 292 -29.25 -48.62 132.33
N LYS A 293 -29.93 -49.57 131.66
CA LYS A 293 -30.63 -50.67 132.33
C LYS A 293 -29.64 -51.60 133.03
N THR A 294 -28.52 -51.94 132.41
CA THR A 294 -27.43 -52.71 133.03
C THR A 294 -26.90 -52.00 134.26
N LYS A 295 -26.59 -50.70 134.19
CA LYS A 295 -26.15 -49.91 135.36
C LYS A 295 -27.15 -49.98 136.52
N ARG A 296 -28.46 -49.82 136.25
CA ARG A 296 -29.51 -49.95 137.29
C ARG A 296 -29.57 -51.36 137.90
N LEU A 297 -29.37 -52.38 137.07
CA LEU A 297 -29.31 -53.76 137.55
C LEU A 297 -28.06 -53.99 138.41
N GLU A 298 -26.90 -53.46 138.01
CA GLU A 298 -25.66 -53.48 138.80
C GLU A 298 -25.86 -52.79 140.14
N GLU A 299 -26.43 -51.59 140.18
CA GLU A 299 -26.78 -50.87 141.42
C GLU A 299 -27.71 -51.70 142.31
N LYS A 300 -28.71 -52.37 141.72
CA LYS A 300 -29.63 -53.24 142.45
C LYS A 300 -28.94 -54.48 143.01
N VAL A 301 -27.99 -55.06 142.28
CA VAL A 301 -27.16 -56.18 142.77
C VAL A 301 -26.32 -55.72 143.97
N VAL A 302 -25.69 -54.55 143.90
CA VAL A 302 -24.90 -53.99 145.02
C VAL A 302 -25.79 -53.78 146.25
N SER A 303 -26.99 -53.20 146.08
CA SER A 303 -27.96 -53.04 147.18
C SER A 303 -28.34 -54.38 147.81
N LEU A 304 -28.66 -55.39 146.99
CA LEU A 304 -29.01 -56.73 147.47
C LEU A 304 -27.84 -57.43 148.17
N GLN A 305 -26.60 -57.20 147.72
CA GLN A 305 -25.40 -57.71 148.39
C GLN A 305 -25.22 -57.09 149.79
N GLU A 306 -25.49 -55.79 149.95
CA GLU A 306 -25.42 -55.14 151.27
C GLU A 306 -26.56 -55.60 152.18
N GLU A 307 -27.79 -55.74 151.67
CA GLU A 307 -28.90 -56.33 152.42
C GLU A 307 -28.58 -57.75 152.89
N LEU A 308 -27.98 -58.57 152.02
CA LEU A 308 -27.54 -59.91 152.35
C LEU A 308 -26.46 -59.89 153.44
N ARG A 309 -25.48 -58.97 153.35
CA ARG A 309 -24.43 -58.80 154.37
C ARG A 309 -25.02 -58.46 155.74
N VAL A 310 -25.96 -57.52 155.79
CA VAL A 310 -26.66 -57.13 157.03
C VAL A 310 -27.47 -58.30 157.58
N ALA A 311 -28.22 -59.01 156.74
CA ALA A 311 -28.98 -60.19 157.16
C ALA A 311 -28.07 -61.29 157.72
N GLN A 312 -26.90 -61.51 157.11
CA GLN A 312 -25.91 -62.49 157.55
C GLN A 312 -25.28 -62.09 158.88
N GLN A 313 -24.97 -60.80 159.08
CA GLN A 313 -24.54 -60.26 160.38
C GLN A 313 -25.60 -60.49 161.47
N LYS A 314 -26.88 -60.26 161.15
CA LYS A 314 -28.01 -60.48 162.06
C LYS A 314 -28.17 -61.96 162.44
N LYS A 315 -27.99 -62.87 161.48
CA LYS A 315 -27.99 -64.32 161.71
C LYS A 315 -26.85 -64.77 162.63
N VAL A 316 -25.64 -64.25 162.42
CA VAL A 316 -24.47 -64.56 163.27
C VAL A 316 -24.70 -64.05 164.70
N ALA A 317 -25.22 -62.83 164.87
CA ALA A 317 -25.56 -62.28 166.19
C ALA A 317 -26.60 -63.16 166.92
N SER A 318 -27.65 -63.60 166.21
CA SER A 318 -28.68 -64.49 166.77
C SER A 318 -28.13 -65.86 167.17
N ASN A 319 -27.25 -66.47 166.37
CA ASN A 319 -26.59 -67.73 166.72
C ASN A 319 -25.73 -67.60 167.98
N ASN A 320 -24.99 -66.49 168.12
CA ASN A 320 -24.17 -66.24 169.30
C ASN A 320 -25.02 -66.08 170.57
N GLU A 321 -26.19 -65.46 170.47
CA GLU A 321 -27.10 -65.32 171.60
C GLU A 321 -27.75 -66.65 172.01
N ALA A 322 -28.12 -67.49 171.03
CA ALA A 322 -28.60 -68.85 171.26
C ALA A 322 -27.55 -69.71 172.00
N SER A 323 -26.29 -69.65 171.57
CA SER A 323 -25.18 -70.40 172.18
C SER A 323 -24.88 -69.95 173.62
N ARG A 324 -25.01 -68.65 173.94
CA ARG A 324 -24.91 -68.17 175.34
C ARG A 324 -26.02 -68.73 176.23
N ARG A 325 -27.26 -68.76 175.75
CA ARG A 325 -28.40 -69.32 176.51
C ARG A 325 -28.24 -70.81 176.75
N GLU A 326 -27.77 -71.55 175.76
CA GLU A 326 -27.49 -72.99 175.90
C GLU A 326 -26.43 -73.27 176.99
N ASN A 327 -25.33 -72.51 177.00
CA ASN A 327 -24.29 -72.67 178.02
C ASN A 327 -24.75 -72.33 179.44
N ALA A 328 -25.63 -71.33 179.61
CA ALA A 328 -26.20 -70.99 180.91
C ALA A 328 -27.06 -72.14 181.49
N ILE A 329 -27.82 -72.84 180.64
CA ILE A 329 -28.66 -73.97 181.04
C ILE A 329 -27.80 -75.17 181.45
N ARG A 330 -26.69 -75.45 180.74
CA ARG A 330 -25.75 -76.52 181.13
C ARG A 330 -25.14 -76.29 182.51
N GLY A 331 -24.82 -75.05 182.87
CA GLY A 331 -24.30 -74.70 184.20
C GLY A 331 -25.29 -75.00 185.33
N GLN A 332 -26.57 -74.66 185.14
CA GLN A 332 -27.62 -74.91 186.13
C GLN A 332 -27.90 -76.41 186.36
N LEU A 333 -27.68 -77.24 185.33
CA LEU A 333 -27.86 -78.70 185.43
C LEU A 333 -26.78 -79.33 186.32
N SER A 334 -25.53 -78.90 186.17
CA SER A 334 -24.39 -79.41 186.95
C SER A 334 -24.51 -79.11 188.45
N GLU A 335 -24.98 -77.91 188.81
CA GLU A 335 -25.17 -77.54 190.23
C GLU A 335 -26.25 -78.39 190.92
N ARG A 336 -27.29 -78.79 190.19
CA ARG A 336 -28.36 -79.65 190.72
C ARG A 336 -27.91 -81.08 190.94
N ASP A 337 -27.04 -81.61 190.08
CA ASP A 337 -26.47 -82.96 190.24
C ASP A 337 -25.56 -83.06 191.48
N ASP A 338 -24.72 -82.05 191.74
CA ASP A 338 -23.83 -81.99 192.92
C ASP A 338 -24.60 -81.87 194.26
N GLU A 339 -25.78 -81.25 194.23
CA GLU A 339 -26.67 -81.12 195.38
C GLU A 339 -27.34 -82.47 195.71
N MET A 340 -27.68 -83.26 194.67
CA MET A 340 -28.29 -84.59 194.82
C MET A 340 -27.33 -85.60 195.45
N VAL A 341 -26.05 -85.58 195.06
CA VAL A 341 -25.00 -86.46 195.62
C VAL A 341 -24.79 -86.21 197.11
N ARG A 342 -24.77 -84.94 197.54
CA ARG A 342 -24.62 -84.57 198.96
C ARG A 342 -25.79 -85.05 199.81
N LEU A 343 -27.02 -84.95 199.31
CA LEU A 343 -28.21 -85.40 200.05
C LEU A 343 -28.24 -86.93 200.20
N ARG A 344 -27.82 -87.68 199.17
CA ARG A 344 -27.68 -89.16 199.25
C ARG A 344 -26.68 -89.59 200.31
N GLY A 345 -25.53 -88.92 200.41
CA GLY A 345 -24.51 -89.24 201.44
C GLY A 345 -24.99 -89.01 202.87
N ARG A 346 -25.81 -87.97 203.10
CA ARG A 346 -26.41 -87.69 204.41
C ARG A 346 -27.41 -88.76 204.84
N ASN A 347 -28.18 -89.28 203.89
CA ASN A 347 -29.21 -90.29 204.17
C ASN A 347 -28.58 -91.63 204.62
N ILE A 348 -27.54 -92.09 203.91
CA ILE A 348 -26.76 -93.30 204.26
C ILE A 348 -26.16 -93.21 205.67
N THR A 349 -25.75 -92.01 206.09
CA THR A 349 -25.14 -91.79 207.41
C THR A 349 -26.18 -91.87 208.54
N LEU A 350 -27.41 -91.42 208.29
CA LEU A 350 -28.52 -91.49 209.24
C LEU A 350 -29.06 -92.92 209.38
N GLU A 351 -29.13 -93.68 208.29
CA GLU A 351 -29.50 -95.10 208.30
C GLU A 351 -28.53 -95.93 209.16
N LYS A 352 -27.22 -95.72 209.02
CA LYS A 352 -26.21 -96.41 209.85
C LYS A 352 -26.32 -96.09 211.34
N ARG A 353 -26.76 -94.87 211.68
CA ARG A 353 -26.92 -94.43 213.07
C ARG A 353 -28.17 -95.01 213.73
N LEU A 354 -29.23 -95.20 212.94
CA LEU A 354 -30.45 -95.92 213.36
C LEU A 354 -30.16 -97.40 213.67
N ILE A 355 -29.38 -98.07 212.83
CA ILE A 355 -28.99 -99.48 213.03
C ILE A 355 -28.18 -99.66 214.34
N ALA A 356 -27.27 -98.74 214.64
CA ALA A 356 -26.47 -98.79 215.87
C ALA A 356 -27.32 -98.59 217.15
N LEU A 357 -28.32 -97.71 217.10
CA LEU A 357 -29.25 -97.48 218.22
C LEU A 357 -30.19 -98.67 218.44
N ASP A 358 -30.60 -99.37 217.36
CA ASP A 358 -31.42 -100.58 217.44
C ASP A 358 -30.67 -101.77 218.07
N GLU A 359 -29.35 -101.87 217.88
CA GLU A 359 -28.52 -102.92 218.51
C GLU A 359 -28.24 -102.66 220.00
N GLU A 360 -28.16 -101.38 220.41
CA GLU A 360 -27.96 -100.98 221.80
C GLU A 360 -29.23 -101.24 222.65
N VAL A 361 -30.42 -100.97 222.08
CA VAL A 361 -31.72 -101.35 222.68
C VAL A 361 -31.85 -102.87 222.82
N ARG A 362 -31.26 -103.64 221.91
CA ARG A 362 -31.30 -105.12 221.95
C ARG A 362 -30.42 -105.69 223.09
N ARG A 363 -29.32 -105.04 223.46
CA ARG A 363 -28.50 -105.43 224.63
C ARG A 363 -29.15 -105.07 225.96
N LEU A 364 -29.80 -103.91 226.05
CA LEU A 364 -30.51 -103.47 227.26
C LEU A 364 -31.71 -104.35 227.65
N LYS A 365 -32.17 -105.24 226.76
CA LYS A 365 -33.24 -106.21 227.03
C LYS A 365 -32.76 -107.60 227.48
N ALA A 366 -31.45 -107.89 227.43
CA ALA A 366 -30.94 -109.26 227.58
C ALA A 366 -30.27 -109.59 228.92
N ALA A 367 -30.17 -108.67 229.90
CA ALA A 367 -29.81 -109.04 231.26
C ALA A 367 -30.22 -107.97 232.30
N GLN A 368 -30.91 -108.24 233.42
CA GLN A 368 -31.33 -109.48 234.10
C GLN A 368 -30.38 -110.67 234.07
#